data_AF-A0A3M9XWB4-F1
#
_entry.id   AF-A0A3M9XWB4-F1
#
_cell.length_a   1.000
_cell.length_b   1.000
_cell.length_c   1.000
_cell.angle_alpha   90.00
_cell.angle_beta   90.00
_cell.angle_gamma   90.00
#
_symmetry.space_group_name_H-M   'P 1'
#
loop_
_entity.id
_entity.type
_entity.pdbx_description
1 polymer ?
#
loop_
_entity_poly.entity_id
_entity_poly.type
_entity_poly.pdbx_seq_one_letter_code
_entity_poly.pdbx_strand_id
1 'polypeptide(L)'
;MGISLSTARVLAPASFVIDFAAQTYGLLGTPNMKDIHDANKSFFSPQPFLIGAFFFPQQIFQLVWLWRLHKARPDKSMTATMVDFAPFYSLGNICIACIGVLDLLHNTSAAYFVDVQPSLPVKVLTGVGFGLMSAVSDWIFGGCLVYNLLALSVGQSIYGNTGWGKLLGIYAGGAAAIVGSKNISRPPYIVGEGYEAL
;
A
#
# COMPACT_ATOMS: atom_id res chain seq x y z
N MET A 1 -15.95 15.10 14.32
CA MET A 1 -17.04 14.15 13.98
C MET A 1 -16.43 12.76 13.79
N GLY A 2 -16.59 11.87 14.77
CA GLY A 2 -16.10 10.50 14.72
C GLY A 2 -17.25 9.49 14.68
N ILE A 3 -16.97 8.26 14.24
CA ILE A 3 -17.93 7.15 14.35
C ILE A 3 -18.01 6.64 15.79
N SER A 4 -19.08 5.93 16.16
CA SER A 4 -19.16 5.31 17.49
C SER A 4 -18.28 4.05 17.60
N LEU A 5 -17.97 3.63 18.82
CA LEU A 5 -17.26 2.36 19.07
C LEU A 5 -18.02 1.15 18.50
N SER A 6 -19.36 1.15 18.57
CA SER A 6 -20.16 0.07 17.97
C SER A 6 -20.02 0.05 16.46
N THR A 7 -20.09 1.21 15.80
CA THR A 7 -19.87 1.32 14.35
C THR A 7 -18.46 0.87 13.98
N ALA A 8 -17.42 1.31 14.72
CA ALA A 8 -16.04 0.90 14.49
C ALA A 8 -15.86 -0.63 14.57
N ARG A 9 -16.53 -1.27 15.54
CA ARG A 9 -16.51 -2.74 15.72
C ARG A 9 -17.23 -3.53 14.64
N VAL A 10 -18.02 -2.89 13.79
CA VAL A 10 -18.65 -3.54 12.64
C VAL A 10 -17.89 -3.19 11.36
N LEU A 11 -17.64 -1.90 11.14
CA LEU A 11 -17.03 -1.39 9.92
C LEU A 11 -15.63 -1.96 9.70
N ALA A 12 -14.77 -1.93 10.72
CA ALA A 12 -13.40 -2.39 10.59
C ALA A 12 -13.33 -3.91 10.29
N PRO A 13 -13.95 -4.82 11.07
CA PRO A 13 -13.98 -6.23 10.72
C PRO A 13 -14.62 -6.52 9.36
N ALA A 14 -15.70 -5.83 8.99
CA ALA A 14 -16.35 -6.03 7.69
C ALA A 14 -15.40 -5.68 6.54
N SER A 15 -14.70 -4.54 6.63
CA SER A 15 -13.70 -4.16 5.62
C SER A 15 -12.57 -5.17 5.50
N PHE A 16 -12.08 -5.71 6.62
CA PHE A 16 -11.06 -6.75 6.65
C PHE A 16 -11.53 -8.04 5.98
N VAL A 17 -12.77 -8.48 6.27
CA VAL A 17 -13.34 -9.68 5.65
C VAL A 17 -13.46 -9.50 4.14
N ILE A 18 -13.89 -8.32 3.67
CA ILE A 18 -13.96 -7.99 2.25
C ILE A 18 -12.57 -8.10 1.60
N ASP A 19 -11.57 -7.42 2.19
CA ASP A 19 -10.19 -7.44 1.72
C ASP A 19 -9.60 -8.87 1.69
N PHE A 20 -9.71 -9.58 2.81
CA PHE A 20 -9.21 -10.94 2.94
C PHE A 20 -9.89 -11.91 1.97
N ALA A 21 -11.21 -11.78 1.76
CA ALA A 21 -11.94 -12.59 0.81
C ALA A 21 -11.51 -12.29 -0.64
N ALA A 22 -11.34 -11.02 -1.00
CA ALA A 22 -10.87 -10.61 -2.32
C ALA A 22 -9.44 -11.14 -2.59
N GLN A 23 -8.52 -10.99 -1.64
CA GLN A 23 -7.16 -11.52 -1.75
C GLN A 23 -7.15 -13.05 -1.83
N THR A 24 -7.93 -13.73 -0.99
CA THR A 24 -8.02 -15.20 -1.00
C THR A 24 -8.60 -15.70 -2.32
N TYR A 25 -9.64 -15.05 -2.85
CA TYR A 25 -10.20 -15.35 -4.17
C TYR A 25 -9.17 -15.13 -5.27
N GLY A 26 -8.44 -14.02 -5.24
CA GLY A 26 -7.35 -13.74 -6.18
C GLY A 26 -6.25 -14.80 -6.14
N LEU A 27 -5.90 -15.32 -4.96
CA LEU A 27 -4.84 -16.33 -4.82
C LEU A 27 -5.27 -17.75 -5.17
N LEU A 28 -6.50 -18.13 -4.82
CA LEU A 28 -6.99 -19.52 -4.94
C LEU A 28 -7.93 -19.76 -6.12
N GLY A 29 -8.40 -18.70 -6.78
CA GLY A 29 -9.29 -18.77 -7.93
C GLY A 29 -8.65 -19.43 -9.16
N THR A 30 -9.43 -19.58 -10.22
CA THR A 30 -8.92 -20.08 -11.51
C THR A 30 -9.52 -19.26 -12.66
N PRO A 31 -8.71 -18.57 -13.48
CA PRO A 31 -7.27 -18.36 -13.27
C PRO A 31 -7.00 -17.58 -11.98
N ASN A 32 -5.90 -17.88 -11.29
CA ASN A 32 -5.49 -17.10 -10.11
C ASN A 32 -4.72 -15.82 -10.55
N MET A 33 -4.47 -14.92 -9.60
CA MET A 33 -3.79 -13.65 -9.82
C MET A 33 -2.40 -13.82 -10.42
N LYS A 34 -1.68 -14.89 -10.06
CA LYS A 34 -0.37 -15.19 -10.65
C LYS A 34 -0.52 -15.63 -12.11
N ASP A 35 -1.51 -16.44 -12.44
CA ASP A 35 -1.78 -16.85 -13.82
C ASP A 35 -2.13 -15.64 -14.70
N ILE A 36 -3.01 -14.76 -14.20
CA ILE A 36 -3.39 -13.52 -14.87
C ILE A 36 -2.16 -12.61 -15.05
N HIS A 37 -1.38 -12.42 -13.99
CA HIS A 37 -0.16 -11.63 -14.03
C HIS A 37 0.85 -12.16 -15.05
N ASP A 38 1.07 -13.48 -15.06
CA ASP A 38 2.04 -14.10 -15.94
C ASP A 38 1.65 -13.99 -17.41
N ALA A 39 0.35 -14.02 -17.70
CA ALA A 39 -0.21 -13.85 -19.04
C ALA A 39 -0.23 -12.39 -19.53
N ASN A 40 -0.14 -11.40 -18.63
CA ASN A 40 -0.30 -9.99 -18.95
C ASN A 40 0.86 -9.13 -18.41
N LYS A 41 2.09 -9.55 -18.70
CA LYS A 41 3.29 -8.83 -18.24
C LYS A 41 3.42 -7.48 -18.95
N SER A 42 3.82 -6.45 -18.21
CA SER A 42 4.01 -5.09 -18.70
C SER A 42 5.17 -4.41 -17.98
N PHE A 43 5.48 -3.18 -18.36
CA PHE A 43 6.52 -2.37 -17.72
C PHE A 43 6.24 -2.00 -16.25
N PHE A 44 5.03 -2.23 -15.73
CA PHE A 44 4.74 -2.13 -14.30
C PHE A 44 4.34 -3.48 -13.67
N SER A 45 4.81 -4.60 -14.22
CA SER A 45 4.66 -5.90 -13.56
C SER A 45 5.60 -6.02 -12.35
N PRO A 46 5.06 -6.15 -11.12
CA PRO A 46 5.87 -6.38 -9.92
C PRO A 46 6.26 -7.85 -9.77
N GLN A 47 7.08 -8.15 -8.76
CA GLN A 47 7.35 -9.52 -8.32
C GLN A 47 6.23 -10.00 -7.37
N PRO A 48 5.41 -11.01 -7.74
CA PRO A 48 4.23 -11.38 -6.96
C PRO A 48 4.50 -11.90 -5.55
N PHE A 49 5.60 -12.64 -5.32
CA PHE A 49 5.90 -13.21 -4.01
C PHE A 49 6.38 -12.15 -3.01
N LEU A 50 7.07 -11.11 -3.49
CA LEU A 50 7.43 -9.98 -2.66
C LEU A 50 6.16 -9.34 -2.07
N ILE A 51 5.12 -9.14 -2.90
CA ILE A 51 3.83 -8.57 -2.48
C ILE A 51 3.25 -9.40 -1.33
N GLY A 52 3.18 -10.72 -1.49
CA GLY A 52 2.73 -11.61 -0.42
C GLY A 52 3.55 -11.48 0.86
N ALA A 53 4.89 -11.37 0.75
CA ALA A 53 5.77 -11.24 1.91
C ALA A 53 5.55 -9.94 2.71
N PHE A 54 5.13 -8.86 2.06
CA PHE A 54 4.85 -7.58 2.73
C PHE A 54 3.46 -7.55 3.38
N PHE A 55 2.43 -7.99 2.66
CA PHE A 55 1.05 -7.92 3.14
C PHE A 55 0.72 -9.01 4.15
N PHE A 56 1.38 -10.17 4.13
CA PHE A 56 1.06 -11.26 5.05
C PHE A 56 1.30 -10.90 6.55
N PRO A 57 2.46 -10.35 6.97
CA PRO A 57 2.62 -9.85 8.33
C PRO A 57 1.61 -8.76 8.69
N GLN A 58 1.27 -7.90 7.73
CA GLN A 58 0.23 -6.89 7.92
C GLN A 58 -1.11 -7.55 8.28
N GLN A 59 -1.53 -8.62 7.58
CA GLN A 59 -2.77 -9.34 7.91
C GLN A 59 -2.80 -9.84 9.38
N ILE A 60 -1.67 -10.30 9.91
CA ILE A 60 -1.57 -10.71 11.32
C ILE A 60 -1.74 -9.50 12.25
N PHE A 61 -1.06 -8.38 11.97
CA PHE A 61 -1.21 -7.16 12.77
C PHE A 61 -2.62 -6.59 12.72
N GLN A 62 -3.29 -6.68 11.57
CA GLN A 62 -4.69 -6.30 11.42
C GLN A 62 -5.58 -7.15 12.33
N LEU A 63 -5.43 -8.48 12.33
CA LEU A 63 -6.18 -9.37 13.21
C LEU A 63 -5.95 -9.07 14.71
N VAL A 64 -4.70 -8.82 15.10
CA VAL A 64 -4.37 -8.43 16.47
C VAL A 64 -5.02 -7.09 16.83
N TRP A 65 -5.01 -6.12 15.93
CA TRP A 65 -5.64 -4.82 16.14
C TRP A 65 -7.18 -4.93 16.24
N LEU A 66 -7.82 -5.73 15.39
CA LEU A 66 -9.26 -6.02 15.44
C LEU A 66 -9.66 -6.71 16.76
N TRP A 67 -8.86 -7.68 17.22
CA TRP A 67 -9.05 -8.31 18.52
C TRP A 67 -9.00 -7.28 19.66
N ARG A 68 -8.03 -6.36 19.63
CA ARG A 68 -7.94 -5.26 20.60
C ARG A 68 -9.16 -4.33 20.52
N LEU A 69 -9.63 -3.99 19.32
CA LEU A 69 -10.79 -3.11 19.11
C LEU A 69 -12.06 -3.74 19.69
N HIS A 70 -12.22 -5.06 19.50
CA HIS A 70 -13.34 -5.80 20.05
C HIS A 70 -13.30 -5.86 21.59
N LYS A 71 -12.11 -5.93 22.19
CA LYS A 71 -11.91 -5.93 23.65
C LYS A 71 -11.81 -4.52 24.28
N ALA A 72 -11.82 -3.47 23.48
CA ALA A 72 -11.69 -2.09 23.95
C ALA A 72 -12.81 -1.69 24.93
N ARG A 73 -12.54 -0.76 25.84
CA ARG A 73 -13.55 -0.24 26.78
C ARG A 73 -13.77 1.26 26.54
N PRO A 74 -15.00 1.77 26.57
CA PRO A 74 -15.31 3.15 26.18
C PRO A 74 -14.56 4.22 26.97
N ASP A 75 -14.21 3.93 28.22
CA ASP A 75 -13.58 4.82 29.19
C ASP A 75 -12.07 5.02 28.97
N LYS A 76 -11.44 4.28 28.05
CA LYS A 76 -9.99 4.35 27.83
C LYS A 76 -9.63 5.29 26.67
N SER A 77 -8.65 6.17 26.89
CA SER A 77 -8.12 7.07 25.85
C SER A 77 -7.67 6.33 24.57
N MET A 78 -7.03 5.17 24.73
CA MET A 78 -6.64 4.31 23.61
C MET A 78 -7.82 3.89 22.73
N THR A 79 -9.01 3.69 23.32
CA THR A 79 -10.21 3.32 22.58
C THR A 79 -10.64 4.44 21.64
N ALA A 80 -10.58 5.70 22.08
CA ALA A 80 -10.90 6.84 21.22
C ALA A 80 -9.97 6.88 20.01
N THR A 81 -8.65 6.74 20.22
CA THR A 81 -7.66 6.67 19.12
C THR A 81 -7.97 5.54 18.13
N MET A 82 -8.35 4.36 18.63
CA MET A 82 -8.70 3.23 17.77
C MET A 82 -9.98 3.48 16.96
N VAL A 83 -10.98 4.13 17.56
CA VAL A 83 -12.24 4.50 16.91
C VAL A 83 -12.01 5.55 15.84
N ASP A 84 -11.18 6.57 16.11
CA ASP A 84 -10.82 7.61 15.14
C ASP A 84 -10.00 7.05 13.98
N PHE A 85 -9.19 6.02 14.22
CA PHE A 85 -8.42 5.34 13.18
C PHE A 85 -9.25 4.37 12.33
N ALA A 86 -10.37 3.84 12.85
CA ALA A 86 -11.16 2.80 12.18
C ALA A 86 -11.65 3.16 10.77
N PRO A 87 -12.08 4.41 10.45
CA PRO A 87 -12.41 4.81 9.09
C PRO A 87 -11.22 4.70 8.12
N PHE A 88 -10.02 5.14 8.54
CA PHE A 88 -8.82 5.08 7.71
C PHE A 88 -8.36 3.64 7.47
N TYR A 89 -8.39 2.83 8.53
CA TYR A 89 -8.18 1.39 8.45
C TYR A 89 -9.13 0.73 7.44
N SER A 90 -10.43 1.06 7.54
CA SER A 90 -11.45 0.46 6.69
C SER A 90 -11.32 0.90 5.24
N LEU A 91 -11.03 2.18 5.00
CA LEU A 91 -10.75 2.69 3.66
C LEU A 91 -9.52 1.99 3.06
N GLY A 92 -8.46 1.80 3.83
CA GLY A 92 -7.27 1.07 3.40
C GLY A 92 -7.59 -0.35 2.92
N ASN A 93 -8.36 -1.11 3.70
CA ASN A 93 -8.80 -2.46 3.32
C ASN A 93 -9.65 -2.45 2.04
N ILE A 94 -10.57 -1.50 1.89
CA ILE A 94 -11.38 -1.39 0.67
C ILE A 94 -10.51 -1.01 -0.54
N CYS A 95 -9.52 -0.13 -0.37
CA CYS A 95 -8.58 0.21 -1.44
C CYS A 95 -7.77 -1.01 -1.90
N ILE A 96 -7.29 -1.85 -0.98
CA ILE A 96 -6.57 -3.08 -1.32
C ILE A 96 -7.51 -4.08 -2.00
N ALA A 97 -8.74 -4.22 -1.52
CA ALA A 97 -9.75 -5.10 -2.13
C ALA A 97 -10.11 -4.69 -3.56
N CYS A 98 -10.07 -3.38 -3.87
CA CYS A 98 -10.44 -2.85 -5.18
C CYS A 98 -9.22 -2.64 -6.09
N ILE A 99 -8.41 -1.61 -5.83
CA ILE A 99 -7.25 -1.19 -6.64
C ILE A 99 -6.29 -0.36 -5.75
N GLY A 100 -5.19 -0.95 -5.29
CA GLY A 100 -4.09 -0.22 -4.65
C GLY A 100 -3.24 0.59 -5.64
N VAL A 101 -2.27 1.38 -5.17
CA VAL A 101 -1.39 2.18 -6.06
C VAL A 101 -0.59 1.29 -7.03
N LEU A 102 -0.03 0.19 -6.52
CA LEU A 102 0.71 -0.77 -7.34
C LEU A 102 -0.22 -1.49 -8.32
N ASP A 103 -1.41 -1.88 -7.87
CA ASP A 103 -2.41 -2.54 -8.70
C ASP A 103 -2.93 -1.59 -9.80
N LEU A 104 -3.09 -0.30 -9.51
CA LEU A 104 -3.48 0.69 -10.51
C LEU A 104 -2.44 0.76 -11.64
N LEU A 105 -1.16 0.87 -11.28
CA LEU A 105 -0.07 0.92 -12.26
C LEU A 105 0.04 -0.38 -13.05
N HIS A 106 0.03 -1.53 -12.36
CA HIS A 106 0.13 -2.83 -12.99
C HIS A 106 -1.08 -3.13 -13.88
N ASN A 107 -2.30 -3.00 -13.38
CA ASN A 107 -3.52 -3.33 -14.11
C ASN A 107 -3.74 -2.37 -15.29
N THR A 108 -3.47 -1.07 -15.13
CA THR A 108 -3.56 -0.11 -16.25
C THR A 108 -2.55 -0.46 -17.34
N SER A 109 -1.30 -0.75 -16.97
CA SER A 109 -0.29 -1.10 -17.96
C SER A 109 -0.53 -2.47 -18.59
N ALA A 110 -1.04 -3.44 -17.84
CA ALA A 110 -1.46 -4.73 -18.37
C ALA A 110 -2.68 -4.62 -19.30
N ALA A 111 -3.60 -3.68 -19.07
CA ALA A 111 -4.77 -3.50 -19.93
C ALA A 111 -4.43 -2.92 -21.31
N TYR A 112 -3.41 -2.06 -21.39
CA TYR A 112 -3.12 -1.29 -22.61
C TYR A 112 -1.74 -1.55 -23.24
N PHE A 113 -0.81 -2.17 -22.50
CA PHE A 113 0.60 -2.23 -22.85
C PHE A 113 1.27 -3.57 -22.48
N VAL A 114 0.59 -4.68 -22.72
CA VAL A 114 1.15 -6.04 -22.55
C VAL A 114 2.39 -6.21 -23.42
N ASP A 115 3.44 -6.78 -22.84
CA ASP A 115 4.76 -7.02 -23.44
C ASP A 115 5.48 -5.76 -23.97
N VAL A 116 5.02 -4.58 -23.58
CA VAL A 116 5.64 -3.30 -23.96
C VAL A 116 6.69 -2.89 -22.93
N GLN A 117 7.83 -2.42 -23.44
CA GLN A 117 8.91 -1.85 -22.64
C GLN A 117 8.63 -0.37 -22.29
N PRO A 118 9.10 0.13 -21.13
CA PRO A 118 8.83 1.52 -20.74
C PRO A 118 9.56 2.50 -21.66
N SER A 119 8.81 3.45 -22.21
CA SER A 119 9.35 4.58 -22.95
C SER A 119 10.05 5.58 -22.02
N LEU A 120 10.84 6.49 -22.57
CA LEU A 120 11.51 7.53 -21.78
C LEU A 120 10.51 8.39 -20.96
N PRO A 121 9.37 8.85 -21.52
CA PRO A 121 8.36 9.55 -20.73
C PRO A 121 7.84 8.74 -19.54
N VAL A 122 7.57 7.44 -19.72
CA VAL A 122 7.11 6.56 -18.62
C VAL A 122 8.16 6.51 -17.50
N LYS A 123 9.44 6.34 -17.85
CA LYS A 123 10.53 6.32 -16.87
C LYS A 123 10.59 7.62 -16.07
N VAL A 124 10.59 8.77 -16.77
CA VAL A 124 10.66 10.10 -16.15
C VAL A 124 9.44 10.37 -15.27
N LEU A 125 8.23 10.14 -15.78
CA LEU A 125 7.00 10.36 -15.03
C LEU A 125 6.89 9.46 -13.79
N THR A 126 7.37 8.22 -13.88
CA THR A 126 7.46 7.32 -12.72
C THR A 126 8.37 7.91 -11.65
N GLY A 127 9.59 8.30 -12.01
CA GLY A 127 10.54 8.88 -11.06
C GLY A 127 10.03 10.17 -10.41
N VAL A 128 9.47 11.08 -11.22
CA VAL A 128 8.89 12.34 -10.73
C VAL A 128 7.68 12.08 -9.84
N GLY A 129 6.74 11.24 -10.28
CA GLY A 129 5.52 10.92 -9.54
C GLY A 129 5.82 10.31 -8.17
N PHE A 130 6.68 9.29 -8.12
CA PHE A 130 7.09 8.68 -6.85
C PHE A 130 7.91 9.64 -5.97
N GLY A 131 8.76 10.48 -6.56
CA GLY A 131 9.51 11.50 -5.82
C GLY A 131 8.59 12.52 -5.15
N LEU A 132 7.59 13.04 -5.88
CA LEU A 132 6.61 13.98 -5.35
C LEU A 132 5.72 13.34 -4.28
N MET A 133 5.22 12.13 -4.52
CA MET A 133 4.44 11.39 -3.52
C MET A 133 5.26 11.11 -2.25
N SER A 134 6.54 10.74 -2.40
CA SER A 134 7.46 10.52 -1.28
C SER A 134 7.64 11.79 -0.45
N ALA A 135 7.76 12.96 -1.10
CA ALA A 135 7.94 14.24 -0.44
C ALA A 135 6.75 14.65 0.44
N VAL A 136 5.53 14.22 0.11
CA VAL A 136 4.31 14.51 0.88
C VAL A 136 3.87 13.35 1.80
N SER A 137 4.50 12.18 1.70
CA SER A 137 4.11 10.97 2.44
C SER A 137 4.65 10.90 3.87
N ASP A 138 3.89 10.31 4.80
CA ASP A 138 4.38 9.93 6.12
C ASP A 138 5.23 8.64 6.09
N TRP A 139 5.60 8.11 7.25
CA TRP A 139 6.34 6.85 7.35
C TRP A 139 5.61 5.65 6.73
N ILE A 140 4.29 5.57 6.92
CA ILE A 140 3.49 4.41 6.51
C ILE A 140 3.30 4.45 5.00
N PHE A 141 2.74 5.55 4.49
CA PHE A 141 2.51 5.70 3.05
C PHE A 141 3.83 5.74 2.28
N GLY A 142 4.86 6.42 2.82
CA GLY A 142 6.18 6.47 2.21
C GLY A 142 6.88 5.11 2.17
N GLY A 143 6.74 4.30 3.23
CA GLY A 143 7.20 2.91 3.24
C GLY A 143 6.55 2.08 2.14
N CYS A 144 5.23 2.22 1.94
CA CYS A 144 4.52 1.56 0.84
C CYS A 144 5.02 1.98 -0.54
N LEU A 145 5.32 3.27 -0.75
CA LEU A 145 5.86 3.76 -2.03
C LEU A 145 7.23 3.16 -2.35
N VAL A 146 8.13 3.13 -1.36
CA VAL A 146 9.46 2.49 -1.49
C VAL A 146 9.31 1.01 -1.81
N TYR A 147 8.44 0.34 -1.05
CA TYR A 147 8.16 -1.07 -1.24
C TYR A 147 7.61 -1.38 -2.66
N ASN A 148 6.67 -0.58 -3.16
CA ASN A 148 6.14 -0.72 -4.52
C ASN A 148 7.25 -0.63 -5.58
N LEU A 149 8.17 0.33 -5.45
CA LEU A 149 9.30 0.48 -6.36
C LEU A 149 10.27 -0.70 -6.29
N LEU A 150 10.49 -1.26 -5.10
CA LEU A 150 11.30 -2.48 -4.93
C LEU A 150 10.64 -3.70 -5.58
N ALA A 151 9.33 -3.89 -5.37
CA ALA A 151 8.58 -4.97 -6.00
C ALA A 151 8.62 -4.89 -7.53
N LEU A 152 8.49 -3.68 -8.09
CA LEU A 152 8.66 -3.42 -9.52
C LEU A 152 10.10 -3.67 -9.98
N SER A 153 11.10 -3.18 -9.25
CA SER A 153 12.52 -3.36 -9.55
C SER A 153 12.90 -4.83 -9.69
N VAL A 154 12.50 -5.65 -8.70
CA VAL A 154 12.77 -7.09 -8.68
C VAL A 154 11.99 -7.79 -9.80
N GLY A 155 10.70 -7.48 -9.96
CA GLY A 155 9.87 -8.08 -11.00
C GLY A 155 10.45 -7.85 -12.40
N GLN A 156 10.73 -6.59 -12.75
CA GLN A 156 11.29 -6.22 -14.04
C GLN A 156 12.67 -6.84 -14.28
N SER A 157 13.50 -6.96 -13.24
CA SER A 157 14.80 -7.63 -13.36
C SER A 157 14.66 -9.12 -13.69
N ILE A 158 13.74 -9.82 -13.03
CA ILE A 158 13.46 -11.25 -13.27
C ILE A 158 12.85 -11.47 -14.67
N TYR A 159 12.04 -10.53 -15.15
CA TYR A 159 11.41 -10.59 -16.47
C TYR A 159 12.33 -10.17 -17.64
N GLY A 160 13.64 -10.04 -17.39
CA GLY A 160 14.64 -9.72 -18.41
C GLY A 160 14.83 -8.23 -18.67
N ASN A 161 14.03 -7.36 -18.07
CA ASN A 161 14.13 -5.90 -18.18
C ASN A 161 15.06 -5.30 -17.11
N THR A 162 16.30 -5.77 -17.10
CA THR A 162 17.28 -5.43 -16.04
C THR A 162 17.61 -3.94 -15.99
N GLY A 163 17.61 -3.24 -17.14
CA GLY A 163 17.86 -1.80 -17.19
C GLY A 163 16.77 -0.99 -16.51
N TRP A 164 15.49 -1.34 -16.75
CA TRP A 164 14.38 -0.70 -16.07
C TRP A 164 14.30 -1.07 -14.59
N GLY A 165 14.51 -2.36 -14.27
CA GLY A 165 14.57 -2.83 -12.89
C GLY A 165 15.59 -2.05 -12.05
N LYS A 166 16.81 -1.86 -12.57
CA LYS A 166 17.84 -1.04 -11.91
C LYS A 166 17.39 0.41 -11.69
N LEU A 167 16.75 1.02 -12.69
CA LEU A 167 16.27 2.40 -12.57
C LEU A 167 15.15 2.53 -11.53
N LEU A 168 14.22 1.58 -11.48
CA LEU A 168 13.21 1.48 -10.42
C LEU A 168 13.85 1.30 -9.04
N GLY A 169 14.92 0.50 -8.93
CA GLY A 169 15.70 0.37 -7.70
C GLY A 169 16.35 1.69 -7.26
N ILE A 170 16.87 2.48 -8.21
CA ILE A 170 17.38 3.83 -7.92
C ILE A 170 16.26 4.73 -7.41
N TYR A 171 15.08 4.69 -8.05
CA TYR A 171 13.91 5.43 -7.56
C TYR A 171 13.50 4.99 -6.16
N ALA A 172 13.55 3.70 -5.84
CA ALA A 172 13.25 3.19 -4.50
C ALA A 172 14.20 3.77 -3.46
N GLY A 173 15.50 3.79 -3.75
CA GLY A 173 16.52 4.39 -2.88
C GLY A 173 16.30 5.89 -2.68
N GLY A 174 15.99 6.62 -3.76
CA GLY A 174 15.67 8.05 -3.70
C GLY A 174 14.41 8.34 -2.88
N ALA A 175 13.34 7.58 -3.10
CA ALA A 175 12.11 7.66 -2.33
C ALA A 175 12.38 7.40 -0.83
N ALA A 176 13.15 6.37 -0.50
CA ALA A 176 13.50 6.05 0.88
C ALA A 176 14.29 7.19 1.55
N ALA A 177 15.23 7.80 0.82
CA ALA A 177 15.98 8.95 1.30
C ALA A 177 15.08 10.17 1.55
N ILE A 178 14.14 10.45 0.65
CA ILE A 178 13.16 11.56 0.80
C ILE A 178 12.26 11.31 2.01
N VAL A 179 11.63 10.14 2.09
CA VAL A 179 10.72 9.77 3.20
C VAL A 179 11.46 9.81 4.53
N GLY A 180 12.66 9.19 4.59
CA GLY A 180 13.47 9.12 5.79
C GLY A 180 13.92 10.49 6.26
N SER A 181 14.57 11.27 5.39
CA SER A 181 15.06 12.61 5.74
C SER A 181 13.92 13.56 6.16
N LYS A 182 12.81 13.57 5.42
CA LYS A 182 11.66 14.43 5.71
C LYS A 182 11.02 14.09 7.04
N ASN A 183 10.71 12.82 7.30
CA ASN A 183 9.99 12.43 8.50
C ASN A 183 10.89 12.36 9.75
N ILE A 184 12.21 12.27 9.60
CA ILE A 184 13.16 12.52 10.70
C ILE A 184 13.20 14.02 11.04
N SER A 185 13.28 14.88 10.02
CA SER A 185 13.42 16.33 10.21
C SER A 185 12.11 16.99 10.69
N ARG A 186 10.97 16.47 10.26
CA ARG A 186 9.63 16.93 10.63
C ARG A 186 8.73 15.71 10.85
N PRO A 187 8.76 15.13 12.06
CA PRO A 187 7.97 13.95 12.36
C PRO A 187 6.47 14.26 12.24
N PRO A 188 5.69 13.39 11.59
CA PRO A 188 4.26 13.64 11.31
C PRO A 188 3.39 13.72 12.57
N TYR A 189 3.93 13.31 13.73
CA TYR A 189 3.25 13.32 15.02
C TYR A 189 3.62 14.53 15.91
N ILE A 190 4.51 15.42 15.46
CA ILE A 190 4.67 16.72 16.13
C ILE A 190 3.56 17.64 15.59
N VAL A 191 2.38 17.50 16.19
CA VAL A 191 1.34 18.51 16.08
C VAL A 191 1.87 19.71 16.87
N GLY A 192 2.10 20.86 16.21
CA GLY A 192 2.38 22.09 16.93
C GLY A 192 1.27 22.36 17.96
N GLU A 193 1.61 23.06 19.04
CA GLU A 193 0.74 23.45 20.17
C GLU A 193 -0.53 24.24 19.75
N GLY A 194 -1.41 23.65 18.95
CA GLY A 194 -2.51 24.38 18.31
C GLY A 194 -3.67 23.52 17.81
N TYR A 195 -3.74 22.24 18.19
CA TYR A 195 -4.99 21.48 18.13
C TYR A 195 -5.59 21.40 19.54
N GLU A 196 -6.11 22.53 20.01
CA GLU A 196 -7.25 22.48 20.90
C GLU A 196 -8.40 21.84 20.11
N ALA A 197 -8.95 20.75 20.64
CA ALA A 197 -10.09 20.07 20.07
C ALA A 197 -11.26 21.05 19.92
N LEU A 198 -11.66 21.31 18.67
CA LEU A 198 -12.99 21.82 18.31
C LEU A 198 -13.91 20.63 18.02
#